data_AF-A0A8B9J914-F1
#
_entry.id   AF-A0A8B9J914-F1
#
_cell.length_a   1.000
_cell.length_b   1.000
_cell.length_c   1.000
_cell.angle_alpha   90.00
_cell.angle_beta   90.00
_cell.angle_gamma   90.00
#
_symmetry.space_group_name_H-M   'P 1'
#
loop_
_entity.id
_entity.type
_entity.pdbx_description
1 polymer ?
#
loop_
_entity_poly.entity_id
_entity_poly.type
_entity_poly.pdbx_seq_one_letter_code
_entity_poly.pdbx_strand_id
1 'polypeptide(L)'
;MELSRLKPGLAGEGLSGSWHVWFLCFMLPLVASNPSASPPTKSYSFGRQFLGLDKCNACVGTSICKKFFKEEIRFEKWLSSQLDLPSANRTSYEGNYTCDSESWRPVVLSRLVSPHLHELADKNICMSAGRRKSCSIEAVLRATPRFQTWTRSNLLLPSMVQALASPMLRCPSQRLLDRIVRRYFEVADVGSVQMKHFTTKDKLRLLYTMAVNQQPLILQMFPGTEGWPFLRYHGSCGRLMVWAGSGPLKKLYSSPLAQRADAAYQLLHITQSLACNSLRFHLYYTTASEDMFGIVEDGRVFITDASTIGIIDLQEGEELFFYSWILIAILLELDICYIVTLYFQTWDTLCTSEIVGKNVAKCLILPVFPPVGLMHQLHTTGWHCSELTHRDIVYFIITFIH
;
A
#
# COMPACT_ATOMS: atom_id res chain seq x y z
N MET A 1 42.46 38.69 -25.63
CA MET A 1 42.47 40.09 -25.16
C MET A 1 41.65 40.11 -23.88
N GLU A 2 42.27 39.74 -22.76
CA GLU A 2 42.95 40.63 -21.78
C GLU A 2 41.96 41.09 -20.70
N LEU A 3 42.09 40.61 -19.44
CA LEU A 3 42.90 41.20 -18.34
C LEU A 3 42.40 42.64 -18.01
N SER A 4 41.96 43.02 -16.82
CA SER A 4 42.71 43.03 -15.55
C SER A 4 41.91 43.70 -14.42
N ARG A 5 42.19 43.28 -13.16
CA ARG A 5 42.40 44.05 -11.91
C ARG A 5 41.66 45.38 -11.66
N LEU A 6 41.20 45.58 -10.41
CA LEU A 6 41.91 46.40 -9.40
C LEU A 6 41.28 46.33 -8.00
N LYS A 7 42.17 46.30 -7.01
CA LYS A 7 42.01 46.43 -5.56
C LYS A 7 42.64 47.78 -5.19
N PRO A 8 42.28 48.42 -4.06
CA PRO A 8 43.21 49.29 -3.36
C PRO A 8 43.48 48.85 -1.92
N GLY A 9 44.75 49.01 -1.49
CA GLY A 9 45.17 49.16 -0.08
C GLY A 9 44.83 50.57 0.45
N LEU A 10 45.25 51.05 1.62
CA LEU A 10 46.47 50.80 2.38
C LEU A 10 46.37 51.51 3.77
N ALA A 11 47.12 50.99 4.77
CA ALA A 11 47.81 51.67 5.89
C ALA A 11 47.00 52.46 6.98
N GLY A 12 47.38 52.51 8.26
CA GLY A 12 48.58 52.03 8.98
C GLY A 12 48.64 52.57 10.43
N GLU A 13 49.52 51.96 11.24
CA GLU A 13 50.23 52.47 12.46
C GLU A 13 49.47 52.64 13.80
N GLY A 14 50.00 52.41 15.01
CA GLY A 14 51.28 51.94 15.59
C GLY A 14 51.13 51.82 17.14
N LEU A 15 51.72 50.81 17.80
CA LEU A 15 52.92 50.83 18.69
C LEU A 15 52.74 51.19 20.20
N SER A 16 53.57 50.52 21.03
CA SER A 16 53.88 50.69 22.48
C SER A 16 53.15 49.72 23.44
N GLY A 17 53.76 48.94 24.35
CA GLY A 17 55.16 48.80 24.80
C GLY A 17 55.25 48.67 26.33
N SER A 18 55.96 47.64 26.82
CA SER A 18 56.69 47.53 28.10
C SER A 18 56.17 46.61 29.24
N TRP A 19 57.16 46.02 29.91
CA TRP A 19 57.21 44.86 30.81
C TRP A 19 57.50 45.25 32.27
N HIS A 20 57.14 44.41 33.26
CA HIS A 20 58.03 43.85 34.31
C HIS A 20 57.28 43.15 35.50
N VAL A 21 57.47 41.82 35.57
CA VAL A 21 57.76 40.85 36.68
C VAL A 21 57.52 41.21 38.18
N TRP A 22 56.85 40.32 38.94
CA TRP A 22 57.36 39.49 40.08
C TRP A 22 56.22 38.98 41.00
N PHE A 23 56.08 37.64 41.15
CA PHE A 23 56.16 36.85 42.41
C PHE A 23 55.46 35.48 42.34
N LEU A 24 56.19 34.46 42.81
CA LEU A 24 55.82 33.05 42.96
C LEU A 24 54.90 32.83 44.17
N CYS A 25 53.97 31.86 44.10
CA CYS A 25 53.81 30.87 45.17
C CYS A 25 53.11 29.58 44.70
N PHE A 26 53.64 28.47 45.22
CA PHE A 26 53.24 27.08 45.02
C PHE A 26 51.80 26.79 45.46
N MET A 27 51.11 25.88 44.77
CA MET A 27 50.67 24.57 45.29
C MET A 27 49.92 23.79 44.20
N LEU A 28 50.40 22.58 43.90
CA LEU A 28 49.67 21.55 43.16
C LEU A 28 48.50 21.04 44.00
N PRO A 29 47.40 20.63 43.35
CA PRO A 29 46.97 19.26 43.56
C PRO A 29 46.90 18.49 42.23
N LEU A 30 47.35 17.25 42.29
CA LEU A 30 47.09 16.21 41.31
C LEU A 30 45.56 16.08 41.11
N VAL A 31 45.05 16.58 40.00
CA VAL A 31 43.75 16.14 39.48
C VAL A 31 44.01 15.00 38.52
N ALA A 32 43.66 13.79 38.98
CA ALA A 32 43.64 12.58 38.18
C ALA A 32 42.87 12.85 36.87
N SER A 33 43.52 12.60 35.74
CA SER A 33 42.88 12.53 34.43
C SER A 33 41.90 11.36 34.41
N ASN A 34 40.64 11.62 34.76
CA ASN A 34 39.54 10.76 34.34
C ASN A 34 39.40 10.93 32.83
N PRO A 35 39.58 9.89 32.01
CA PRO A 35 39.14 9.96 30.63
C PRO A 35 37.62 10.16 30.67
N SER A 36 37.19 11.37 30.33
CA SER A 36 35.80 11.68 30.04
C SER A 36 35.34 10.66 29.01
N ALA A 37 34.56 9.68 29.48
CA ALA A 37 33.85 8.77 28.62
C ALA A 37 32.94 9.65 27.76
N SER A 38 33.32 9.86 26.50
CA SER A 38 32.42 10.33 25.48
C SER A 38 31.12 9.54 25.60
N PRO A 39 29.94 10.19 25.68
CA PRO A 39 28.70 9.44 25.67
C PRO A 39 28.71 8.60 24.39
N PRO A 40 28.40 7.30 24.47
CA PRO A 40 28.45 6.46 23.29
C PRO A 40 27.42 7.02 22.32
N THR A 41 27.88 7.55 21.18
CA THR A 41 27.04 7.83 20.02
C THR A 41 26.51 6.49 19.51
N LYS A 42 25.48 5.98 20.18
CA LYS A 42 24.76 4.77 19.78
C LYS A 42 23.79 5.18 18.68
N SER A 43 24.32 5.20 17.46
CA SER A 43 23.55 5.29 16.21
C SER A 43 22.56 4.13 16.19
N TYR A 44 21.28 4.44 16.33
CA TYR A 44 20.20 3.50 16.09
C TYR A 44 20.16 3.19 14.59
N SER A 45 20.93 2.19 14.16
CA SER A 45 20.92 1.75 12.77
C SER A 45 19.85 0.68 12.59
N PHE A 46 18.77 1.01 11.88
CA PHE A 46 17.89 -0.02 11.34
C PHE A 46 18.74 -1.06 10.60
N GLY A 47 18.63 -2.33 11.01
CA GLY A 47 19.32 -3.40 10.35
C GLY A 47 18.86 -3.49 8.89
N ARG A 48 19.79 -3.38 7.93
CA ARG A 48 19.47 -3.55 6.49
C ARG A 48 18.72 -4.86 6.23
N GLN A 49 19.02 -5.90 7.00
CA GLN A 49 18.34 -7.18 6.97
C GLN A 49 16.87 -7.11 7.42
N PHE A 50 16.56 -6.34 8.49
CA PHE A 50 15.18 -6.20 8.97
C PHE A 50 14.28 -5.53 7.93
N LEU A 51 14.81 -4.49 7.26
CA LEU A 51 14.14 -3.80 6.17
C LEU A 51 14.09 -4.63 4.88
N GLY A 52 14.86 -5.73 4.78
CA GLY A 52 15.01 -6.51 3.56
C GLY A 52 15.77 -5.79 2.45
N LEU A 53 16.64 -4.84 2.81
CA LEU A 53 17.46 -4.07 1.88
C LEU A 53 18.59 -4.89 1.24
N ASP A 54 19.03 -5.96 1.89
CA ASP A 54 19.99 -6.93 1.35
C ASP A 54 19.45 -7.65 0.11
N LYS A 55 18.12 -7.72 -0.04
CA LYS A 55 17.43 -8.30 -1.20
C LYS A 55 17.00 -7.25 -2.23
N CYS A 56 17.37 -5.98 -2.04
CA CYS A 56 16.79 -4.88 -2.80
C CYS A 56 17.45 -4.65 -4.16
N ASN A 57 17.05 -5.52 -5.09
CA ASN A 57 16.33 -5.13 -6.32
C ASN A 57 15.02 -5.94 -6.49
N ALA A 58 14.80 -6.98 -5.66
CA ALA A 58 13.54 -7.71 -5.49
C ALA A 58 12.87 -7.27 -4.17
N CYS A 59 12.47 -6.00 -4.15
CA CYS A 59 11.92 -5.29 -3.00
C CYS A 59 10.73 -4.43 -3.47
N VAL A 60 9.96 -3.90 -2.52
CA VAL A 60 8.79 -3.05 -2.81
C VAL A 60 9.23 -1.68 -3.27
N GLY A 61 10.24 -1.12 -2.61
CA GLY A 61 10.65 0.25 -2.88
C GLY A 61 11.80 0.76 -2.01
N THR A 62 12.20 2.00 -2.27
CA THR A 62 13.26 2.71 -1.55
C THR A 62 12.92 4.16 -1.22
N SER A 63 11.75 4.65 -1.64
CA SER A 63 11.30 6.04 -1.53
C SER A 63 11.42 6.63 -0.13
N ILE A 64 11.16 5.85 0.91
CA ILE A 64 11.15 6.34 2.31
C ILE A 64 12.36 5.87 3.13
N CYS A 65 13.31 5.15 2.53
CA CYS A 65 14.48 4.61 3.26
C CYS A 65 15.28 5.68 4.00
N LYS A 66 15.44 6.88 3.41
CA LYS A 66 16.16 7.98 4.05
C LYS A 66 15.52 8.39 5.38
N LYS A 67 14.20 8.30 5.50
CA LYS A 67 13.45 8.64 6.74
C LYS A 67 13.70 7.63 7.84
N PHE A 68 13.82 6.35 7.50
CA PHE A 68 14.27 5.31 8.44
C PHE A 68 15.69 5.62 8.96
N PHE A 69 16.66 5.86 8.08
CA PHE A 69 18.04 6.12 8.50
C PHE A 69 18.24 7.44 9.25
N LYS A 70 17.32 8.39 9.12
CA LYS A 70 17.31 9.65 9.87
C LYS A 70 16.48 9.62 11.15
N GLU A 71 15.92 8.46 11.51
CA GLU A 71 15.08 8.29 12.69
C GLU A 71 13.80 9.14 12.69
N GLU A 72 13.34 9.54 11.49
CA GLU A 72 12.08 10.26 11.28
C GLU A 72 10.88 9.29 11.27
N ILE A 73 11.13 7.98 11.31
CA ILE A 73 10.14 6.91 11.51
C ILE A 73 10.59 6.07 12.71
N ARG A 74 9.70 5.87 13.68
CA ARG A 74 9.96 5.13 14.93
C ARG A 74 8.82 4.17 15.22
N PHE A 75 9.07 3.03 15.86
CA PHE A 75 7.96 2.15 16.27
C PHE A 75 7.40 2.59 17.63
N GLU A 76 6.11 2.37 17.86
CA GLU A 76 5.39 2.92 19.01
C GLU A 76 5.90 2.35 20.36
N LYS A 77 6.28 1.08 20.38
CA LYS A 77 6.83 0.41 21.58
C LYS A 77 8.26 0.82 21.93
N TRP A 78 8.84 1.79 21.23
CA TRP A 78 10.26 2.15 21.29
C TRP A 78 10.53 3.47 22.02
N LEU A 79 9.90 3.66 23.19
CA LEU A 79 10.08 4.86 24.04
C LEU A 79 11.36 4.85 24.91
N SER A 80 12.34 3.96 24.66
CA SER A 80 13.61 3.98 25.39
C SER A 80 14.80 3.60 24.51
N SER A 81 15.90 4.32 24.70
CA SER A 81 17.11 4.38 23.86
C SER A 81 18.00 3.12 23.88
N GLN A 82 17.47 1.95 24.26
CA GLN A 82 18.25 0.71 24.41
C GLN A 82 17.58 -0.59 23.93
N LEU A 83 16.45 -0.56 23.23
CA LEU A 83 15.77 -1.82 22.85
C LEU A 83 16.14 -2.31 21.44
N ASP A 84 16.31 -3.62 21.34
CA ASP A 84 16.53 -4.39 20.11
C ASP A 84 15.37 -4.27 19.11
N LEU A 85 15.64 -4.55 17.84
CA LEU A 85 14.62 -4.59 16.79
C LEU A 85 13.41 -5.45 17.20
N PRO A 86 12.16 -4.99 16.97
CA PRO A 86 10.98 -5.80 17.27
C PRO A 86 11.07 -7.11 16.51
N SER A 87 10.49 -8.17 17.08
CA SER A 87 10.54 -9.51 16.50
C SER A 87 10.25 -9.47 15.00
N ALA A 88 11.22 -9.94 14.21
CA ALA A 88 11.13 -9.96 12.75
C ALA A 88 10.04 -10.93 12.23
N ASN A 89 9.39 -11.69 13.12
CA ASN A 89 8.36 -12.67 12.77
C ASN A 89 6.96 -12.05 12.54
N ARG A 90 6.73 -10.79 12.93
CA ARG A 90 5.44 -10.11 12.71
C ARG A 90 5.32 -9.58 11.28
N THR A 91 4.13 -9.54 10.71
CA THR A 91 3.92 -8.93 9.38
C THR A 91 3.84 -7.41 9.47
N SER A 92 3.06 -6.91 10.44
CA SER A 92 2.77 -5.47 10.62
C SER A 92 3.19 -4.97 12.00
N TYR A 93 3.46 -3.67 12.07
CA TYR A 93 3.88 -2.96 13.27
C TYR A 93 3.31 -1.55 13.29
N GLU A 94 3.02 -1.06 14.49
CA GLU A 94 2.63 0.33 14.73
C GLU A 94 3.87 1.20 14.93
N GLY A 95 3.80 2.43 14.44
CA GLY A 95 4.86 3.40 14.57
C GLY A 95 4.36 4.83 14.41
N ASN A 96 5.32 5.75 14.44
CA ASN A 96 5.13 7.16 14.30
C ASN A 96 6.07 7.70 13.21
N TYR A 97 5.57 8.63 12.42
CA TYR A 97 6.30 9.29 11.33
C TYR A 97 6.24 10.81 11.53
N THR A 98 7.36 11.48 11.33
CA THR A 98 7.46 12.95 11.39
C THR A 98 8.09 13.54 10.11
N CYS A 99 7.73 14.77 9.77
CA CYS A 99 8.37 15.53 8.69
C CYS A 99 9.33 16.62 9.22
N ASP A 100 9.06 17.14 10.41
CA ASP A 100 9.68 18.33 11.02
C ASP A 100 10.36 18.02 12.36
N SER A 101 10.28 16.77 12.84
CA SER A 101 10.71 16.30 14.17
C SER A 101 9.86 16.79 15.34
N GLU A 102 8.83 17.60 15.08
CA GLU A 102 7.94 18.18 16.10
C GLU A 102 6.56 17.50 16.08
N SER A 103 6.04 17.22 14.88
CA SER A 103 4.75 16.59 14.67
C SER A 103 4.92 15.10 14.34
N TRP A 104 4.48 14.24 15.26
CA TRP A 104 4.47 12.79 15.07
C TRP A 104 3.05 12.32 14.76
N ARG A 105 2.89 11.61 13.65
CA ARG A 105 1.62 10.99 13.26
C ARG A 105 1.73 9.47 13.27
N PRO A 106 0.66 8.75 13.67
CA PRO A 106 0.66 7.30 13.68
C PRO A 106 0.78 6.78 12.24
N VAL A 107 1.55 5.70 12.08
CA VAL A 107 1.76 4.97 10.83
C VAL A 107 1.78 3.48 11.10
N VAL A 108 1.43 2.71 10.07
CA VAL A 108 1.64 1.26 10.04
C VAL A 108 2.82 0.95 9.13
N LEU A 109 3.72 0.11 9.64
CA LEU A 109 4.82 -0.48 8.90
C LEU A 109 4.49 -1.94 8.66
N SER A 110 4.43 -2.40 7.41
CA SER A 110 4.14 -3.80 7.14
C SER A 110 4.96 -4.39 6.01
N ARG A 111 5.20 -5.69 6.13
CA ARG A 111 5.74 -6.52 5.06
C ARG A 111 4.61 -6.91 4.12
N LEU A 112 4.92 -7.06 2.83
CA LEU A 112 3.91 -7.45 1.83
C LEU A 112 3.26 -8.81 2.12
N VAL A 113 4.04 -9.75 2.66
CA VAL A 113 3.53 -11.03 3.16
C VAL A 113 4.20 -11.37 4.48
N SER A 114 3.71 -12.41 5.17
CA SER A 114 4.36 -12.86 6.40
C SER A 114 5.82 -13.25 6.13
N PRO A 115 6.72 -13.12 7.12
CA PRO A 115 8.13 -13.48 6.97
C PRO A 115 8.33 -14.91 6.43
N HIS A 116 7.54 -15.86 6.92
CA HIS A 116 7.55 -17.24 6.44
C HIS A 116 7.18 -17.36 4.94
N LEU A 117 6.13 -16.65 4.50
CA LEU A 117 5.72 -16.66 3.10
C LEU A 117 6.76 -15.98 2.20
N HIS A 118 7.45 -14.94 2.69
CA HIS A 118 8.57 -14.33 1.97
C HIS A 118 9.73 -15.32 1.77
N GLU A 119 10.10 -16.07 2.81
CA GLU A 119 11.15 -17.09 2.73
C GLU A 119 10.77 -18.23 1.78
N LEU A 120 9.51 -18.67 1.82
CA LEU A 120 9.00 -19.69 0.92
C LEU A 120 9.01 -19.21 -0.53
N ALA A 121 8.61 -17.97 -0.79
CA ALA A 121 8.65 -17.37 -2.12
C ALA A 121 10.09 -17.28 -2.65
N ASP A 122 11.04 -16.80 -1.83
CA ASP A 122 12.46 -16.73 -2.21
C ASP A 122 13.03 -18.13 -2.52
N LYS A 123 12.68 -19.13 -1.71
CA LYS A 123 13.08 -20.53 -1.93
C LYS A 123 12.51 -21.07 -3.24
N ASN A 124 11.24 -20.83 -3.52
CA ASN A 124 10.58 -21.26 -4.75
C ASN A 124 11.22 -20.63 -5.99
N ILE A 125 11.54 -19.33 -5.93
CA ILE A 125 12.27 -18.65 -6.99
C ILE A 125 13.63 -19.32 -7.21
N CYS A 126 14.40 -19.59 -6.16
CA CYS A 126 15.69 -20.27 -6.31
C CYS A 126 15.57 -21.69 -6.86
N MET A 127 14.56 -22.46 -6.43
CA MET A 127 14.31 -23.81 -6.93
C MET A 127 13.98 -23.82 -8.42
N SER A 128 13.22 -22.83 -8.91
CA SER A 128 12.91 -22.69 -10.34
C SER A 128 14.16 -22.50 -11.22
N ALA A 129 15.24 -21.96 -10.64
CA ALA A 129 16.54 -21.83 -11.30
C ALA A 129 17.48 -23.02 -11.04
N GLY A 130 16.97 -24.15 -10.54
CA GLY A 130 17.75 -25.35 -10.21
C GLY A 130 18.65 -25.20 -8.98
N ARG A 131 18.47 -24.16 -8.15
CA ARG A 131 19.28 -23.91 -6.94
C ARG A 131 18.57 -24.45 -5.70
N ARG A 132 19.26 -25.26 -4.89
CA ARG A 132 18.67 -25.98 -3.74
C ARG A 132 18.68 -25.25 -2.39
N LYS A 133 19.52 -24.22 -2.20
CA LYS A 133 19.69 -23.53 -0.90
C LYS A 133 19.37 -22.04 -0.98
N SER A 134 20.26 -21.27 -1.59
CA SER A 134 20.13 -19.82 -1.75
C SER A 134 20.61 -19.41 -3.13
N CYS A 135 20.09 -18.27 -3.60
CA CYS A 135 20.46 -17.69 -4.88
C CYS A 135 20.28 -16.17 -4.80
N SER A 136 20.84 -15.44 -5.78
CA SER A 136 20.48 -14.05 -5.99
C SER A 136 19.10 -14.01 -6.65
N ILE A 137 18.08 -13.63 -5.88
CA ILE A 137 16.69 -13.49 -6.38
C ILE A 137 16.65 -12.54 -7.57
N GLU A 138 17.40 -11.43 -7.50
CA GLU A 138 17.55 -10.50 -8.62
C GLU A 138 18.08 -11.21 -9.88
N ALA A 139 19.16 -11.99 -9.75
CA ALA A 139 19.77 -12.64 -10.91
C ALA A 139 18.81 -13.65 -11.56
N VAL A 140 18.07 -14.40 -10.74
CA VAL A 140 17.07 -15.36 -11.22
C VAL A 140 15.92 -14.64 -11.93
N LEU A 141 15.34 -13.61 -11.30
CA LEU A 141 14.24 -12.86 -11.91
C LEU A 141 14.67 -12.18 -13.21
N ARG A 142 15.88 -11.62 -13.26
CA ARG A 142 16.45 -11.02 -14.47
C ARG A 142 16.60 -12.02 -15.62
N ALA A 143 16.91 -13.27 -15.32
CA ALA A 143 17.07 -14.32 -16.32
C ALA A 143 15.74 -14.80 -16.93
N THR A 144 14.59 -14.47 -16.30
CA THR A 144 13.29 -14.96 -16.80
C THR A 144 12.91 -14.31 -18.14
N PRO A 145 12.29 -15.08 -19.08
CA PRO A 145 11.81 -14.53 -20.35
C PRO A 145 10.86 -13.34 -20.16
N ARG A 146 9.98 -13.42 -19.15
CA ARG A 146 9.05 -12.33 -18.78
C ARG A 146 9.82 -11.03 -18.52
N PHE A 147 10.87 -11.07 -17.68
CA PHE A 147 11.63 -9.86 -17.36
C PHE A 147 12.48 -9.34 -18.52
N GLN A 148 12.95 -10.23 -19.40
CA GLN A 148 13.68 -9.83 -20.60
C GLN A 148 12.78 -9.03 -21.56
N THR A 149 11.55 -9.50 -21.79
CA THR A 149 10.54 -8.76 -22.57
C THR A 149 10.17 -7.44 -21.88
N TRP A 150 9.96 -7.47 -20.57
CA TRP A 150 9.67 -6.30 -19.75
C TRP A 150 10.73 -5.20 -19.86
N THR A 151 12.00 -5.59 -19.86
CA THR A 151 13.12 -4.64 -19.88
C THR A 151 13.21 -3.90 -21.21
N ARG A 152 12.88 -4.58 -22.33
CA ARG A 152 12.94 -4.02 -23.69
C ARG A 152 11.73 -3.15 -24.03
N SER A 153 10.62 -3.28 -23.30
CA SER A 153 9.42 -2.50 -23.54
C SER A 153 9.47 -1.14 -22.84
N ASN A 154 8.90 -0.14 -23.51
CA ASN A 154 8.62 1.18 -22.94
C ASN A 154 7.17 1.28 -22.41
N LEU A 155 6.34 0.27 -22.68
CA LEU A 155 4.96 0.19 -22.21
C LEU A 155 4.77 -1.05 -21.35
N LEU A 156 3.89 -0.95 -20.36
CA LEU A 156 3.47 -2.10 -19.58
C LEU A 156 2.27 -2.74 -20.28
N LEU A 157 2.47 -3.93 -20.86
CA LEU A 157 1.45 -4.61 -21.68
C LEU A 157 0.74 -5.73 -20.91
N PRO A 158 -0.54 -6.03 -21.22
CA PRO A 158 -1.31 -7.10 -20.58
C PRO A 158 -0.61 -8.47 -20.59
N SER A 159 0.02 -8.84 -21.70
CA SER A 159 0.73 -10.10 -21.85
C SER A 159 1.91 -10.28 -20.88
N MET A 160 2.46 -9.18 -20.35
CA MET A 160 3.58 -9.22 -19.40
C MET A 160 3.14 -9.52 -17.97
N VAL A 161 1.90 -9.15 -17.64
CA VAL A 161 1.31 -9.30 -16.30
C VAL A 161 0.30 -10.44 -16.21
N GLN A 162 -0.08 -11.01 -17.35
CA GLN A 162 -0.96 -12.17 -17.39
C GLN A 162 -0.36 -13.33 -16.60
N ALA A 163 -1.22 -14.05 -15.89
CA ALA A 163 -0.89 -15.11 -14.94
C ALA A 163 -0.14 -14.67 -13.66
N LEU A 164 -0.05 -13.37 -13.36
CA LEU A 164 0.25 -12.94 -12.00
C LEU A 164 -0.96 -13.18 -11.09
N ALA A 165 -0.73 -13.63 -9.85
CA ALA A 165 -1.80 -14.02 -8.93
C ALA A 165 -2.56 -12.84 -8.29
N SER A 166 -2.09 -11.61 -8.52
CA SER A 166 -2.67 -10.40 -7.94
C SER A 166 -4.12 -10.19 -8.41
N PRO A 167 -5.09 -10.02 -7.48
CA PRO A 167 -6.50 -9.82 -7.81
C PRO A 167 -6.78 -8.68 -8.79
N MET A 168 -6.06 -7.55 -8.70
CA MET A 168 -6.24 -6.41 -9.60
C MET A 168 -5.81 -6.71 -11.05
N LEU A 169 -5.03 -7.77 -11.28
CA LEU A 169 -4.49 -8.14 -12.59
C LEU A 169 -5.23 -9.33 -13.23
N ARG A 170 -6.41 -9.69 -12.72
CA ARG A 170 -7.24 -10.76 -13.31
C ARG A 170 -7.72 -10.42 -14.72
N CYS A 171 -8.22 -9.20 -14.94
CA CYS A 171 -8.50 -8.66 -16.28
C CYS A 171 -7.64 -7.38 -16.51
N PRO A 172 -6.36 -7.50 -16.91
CA PRO A 172 -5.47 -6.36 -17.03
C PRO A 172 -5.74 -5.55 -18.31
N SER A 173 -6.44 -4.43 -18.18
CA SER A 173 -6.67 -3.46 -19.28
C SER A 173 -5.43 -2.59 -19.52
N GLN A 174 -5.25 -2.05 -20.73
CA GLN A 174 -4.09 -1.18 -20.99
C GLN A 174 -4.17 0.10 -20.14
N ARG A 175 -5.37 0.68 -20.00
CA ARG A 175 -5.61 1.85 -19.16
C ARG A 175 -5.31 1.63 -17.68
N LEU A 176 -5.57 0.43 -17.14
CA LEU A 176 -5.17 0.07 -15.77
C LEU A 176 -3.64 0.04 -15.64
N LEU A 177 -2.96 -0.59 -16.59
CA LEU A 177 -1.50 -0.70 -16.58
C LEU A 177 -0.82 0.67 -16.75
N ASP A 178 -1.35 1.52 -17.61
CA ASP A 178 -0.90 2.90 -17.77
C ASP A 178 -1.08 3.70 -16.47
N ARG A 179 -2.18 3.47 -15.74
CA ARG A 179 -2.39 4.08 -14.42
C ARG A 179 -1.37 3.60 -13.40
N ILE A 180 -1.04 2.30 -13.37
CA ILE A 180 0.02 1.76 -12.51
C ILE A 180 1.34 2.50 -12.78
N VAL A 181 1.77 2.57 -14.04
CA VAL A 181 3.05 3.20 -14.41
C VAL A 181 3.03 4.69 -14.07
N ARG A 182 1.94 5.39 -14.38
CA ARG A 182 1.78 6.82 -14.13
C ARG A 182 1.83 7.19 -12.65
N ARG A 183 1.36 6.30 -11.77
CA ARG A 183 1.24 6.55 -10.33
C ARG A 183 2.34 5.88 -9.50
N TYR A 184 3.23 5.13 -10.12
CA TYR A 184 4.28 4.41 -9.40
C TYR A 184 5.24 5.39 -8.73
N PHE A 185 5.26 5.39 -7.40
CA PHE A 185 5.97 6.39 -6.58
C PHE A 185 7.45 6.05 -6.36
N GLU A 186 7.88 4.84 -6.73
CA GLU A 186 9.24 4.36 -6.50
C GLU A 186 10.22 4.70 -7.64
N VAL A 187 9.85 5.66 -8.48
CA VAL A 187 10.68 6.25 -9.54
C VAL A 187 10.82 7.75 -9.35
N ALA A 188 11.88 8.34 -9.91
CA ALA A 188 12.15 9.77 -9.77
C ALA A 188 11.13 10.65 -10.53
N ASP A 189 10.73 10.22 -11.73
CA ASP A 189 9.90 11.02 -12.65
C ASP A 189 8.47 10.45 -12.74
N VAL A 190 7.63 10.72 -11.74
CA VAL A 190 6.23 10.25 -11.69
C VAL A 190 5.36 11.03 -12.69
N GLY A 191 4.40 10.36 -13.34
CA GLY A 191 3.37 11.00 -14.16
C GLY A 191 3.34 10.59 -15.64
N SER A 192 4.35 9.86 -16.12
CA SER A 192 4.39 9.30 -17.46
C SER A 192 3.70 7.92 -17.51
N VAL A 193 2.97 7.63 -18.59
CA VAL A 193 2.43 6.28 -18.88
C VAL A 193 3.50 5.32 -19.44
N GLN A 194 4.61 5.87 -19.95
CA GLN A 194 5.72 5.10 -20.47
C GLN A 194 6.79 4.86 -19.40
N MET A 195 7.37 3.66 -19.42
CA MET A 195 8.47 3.22 -18.56
C MET A 195 9.87 3.62 -19.09
N LYS A 196 9.99 4.62 -19.97
CA LYS A 196 11.29 5.04 -20.54
C LYS A 196 12.27 5.54 -19.47
N HIS A 197 11.75 6.20 -18.44
CA HIS A 197 12.52 6.73 -17.32
C HIS A 197 12.78 5.67 -16.22
N PHE A 198 12.18 4.47 -16.34
CA PHE A 198 12.40 3.41 -15.36
C PHE A 198 13.77 2.78 -15.59
N THR A 199 14.59 2.72 -14.55
CA THR A 199 15.79 1.90 -14.58
C THR A 199 15.41 0.42 -14.60
N THR A 200 16.34 -0.47 -14.95
CA THR A 200 16.09 -1.91 -14.85
C THR A 200 15.77 -2.35 -13.42
N LYS A 201 16.26 -1.63 -12.41
CA LYS A 201 15.93 -1.90 -11.00
C LYS A 201 14.48 -1.53 -10.69
N ASP A 202 14.00 -0.41 -11.22
CA ASP A 202 12.61 0.03 -11.01
C ASP A 202 11.62 -0.90 -11.69
N LYS A 203 11.93 -1.33 -12.92
CA LYS A 203 11.17 -2.36 -13.63
C LYS A 203 11.10 -3.66 -12.82
N LEU A 204 12.19 -4.07 -12.18
CA LEU A 204 12.23 -5.28 -11.36
C LEU A 204 11.43 -5.14 -10.06
N ARG A 205 11.51 -3.99 -9.39
CA ARG A 205 10.71 -3.69 -8.18
C ARG A 205 9.22 -3.65 -8.48
N LEU A 206 8.83 -3.05 -9.61
CA LEU A 206 7.44 -3.01 -10.04
C LEU A 206 6.92 -4.45 -10.28
N LEU A 207 7.65 -5.26 -11.06
CA LEU A 207 7.29 -6.67 -11.29
C LEU A 207 7.19 -7.45 -9.97
N TYR A 208 8.16 -7.29 -9.07
CA TYR A 208 8.15 -7.94 -7.76
C TYR A 208 6.90 -7.55 -6.95
N THR A 209 6.56 -6.27 -6.92
CA THR A 209 5.40 -5.76 -6.18
C THR A 209 4.10 -6.36 -6.73
N MET A 210 3.89 -6.34 -8.06
CA MET A 210 2.71 -6.95 -8.68
C MET A 210 2.61 -8.46 -8.48
N ALA A 211 3.75 -9.16 -8.38
CA ALA A 211 3.77 -10.60 -8.19
C ALA A 211 3.49 -11.03 -6.74
N VAL A 212 3.88 -10.21 -5.75
CA VAL A 212 3.85 -10.58 -4.34
C VAL A 212 2.64 -10.02 -3.60
N ASN A 213 2.41 -8.71 -3.68
CA ASN A 213 1.25 -8.07 -3.07
C ASN A 213 0.99 -6.70 -3.71
N GLN A 214 -0.24 -6.50 -4.16
CA GLN A 214 -0.70 -5.31 -4.86
C GLN A 214 -0.99 -4.09 -3.97
N GLN A 215 -1.08 -4.25 -2.65
CA GLN A 215 -1.50 -3.18 -1.74
C GLN A 215 -0.75 -1.85 -1.95
N PRO A 216 0.60 -1.81 -2.08
CA PRO A 216 1.29 -0.55 -2.37
C PRO A 216 0.79 0.13 -3.65
N LEU A 217 0.47 -0.64 -4.67
CA LEU A 217 0.03 -0.13 -5.98
C LEU A 217 -1.41 0.37 -5.91
N ILE A 218 -2.30 -0.30 -5.18
CA ILE A 218 -3.67 0.20 -4.96
C ILE A 218 -3.64 1.56 -4.26
N LEU A 219 -2.89 1.69 -3.16
CA LEU A 219 -2.80 2.95 -2.41
C LEU A 219 -2.18 4.10 -3.21
N GLN A 220 -1.28 3.78 -4.17
CA GLN A 220 -0.68 4.76 -5.08
C GLN A 220 -1.62 5.15 -6.24
N MET A 221 -2.31 4.17 -6.82
CA MET A 221 -3.26 4.40 -7.91
C MET A 221 -4.51 5.13 -7.46
N PHE A 222 -4.97 4.91 -6.23
CA PHE A 222 -6.22 5.44 -5.71
C PHE A 222 -5.95 6.17 -4.39
N PRO A 223 -5.27 7.33 -4.43
CA PRO A 223 -4.86 8.00 -3.22
C PRO A 223 -6.06 8.63 -2.51
N GLY A 224 -6.07 8.56 -1.17
CA GLY A 224 -7.14 9.17 -0.37
C GLY A 224 -7.23 10.70 -0.53
N THR A 225 -6.15 11.36 -0.95
CA THR A 225 -6.16 12.79 -1.31
C THR A 225 -7.03 13.12 -2.52
N GLU A 226 -7.39 12.11 -3.33
CA GLU A 226 -8.32 12.22 -4.46
C GLU A 226 -9.72 11.70 -4.11
N GLY A 227 -10.02 11.53 -2.81
CA GLY A 227 -11.33 11.09 -2.33
C GLY A 227 -11.54 9.58 -2.27
N TRP A 228 -10.51 8.77 -2.52
CA TRP A 228 -10.60 7.33 -2.40
C TRP A 228 -10.58 6.85 -0.93
N PRO A 229 -11.25 5.75 -0.58
CA PRO A 229 -11.39 5.28 0.80
C PRO A 229 -10.15 4.50 1.29
N PHE A 230 -8.96 4.94 0.92
CA PHE A 230 -7.69 4.30 1.24
C PHE A 230 -6.83 5.19 2.13
N LEU A 231 -6.10 4.57 3.06
CA LEU A 231 -5.13 5.29 3.89
C LEU A 231 -3.96 5.83 3.04
N ARG A 232 -3.41 6.96 3.49
CA ARG A 232 -2.31 7.62 2.79
C ARG A 232 -1.06 6.75 2.79
N TYR A 233 -0.60 6.40 1.59
CA TYR A 233 0.72 5.78 1.39
C TYR A 233 1.84 6.79 1.63
N HIS A 234 2.85 6.41 2.40
CA HIS A 234 4.02 7.25 2.69
C HIS A 234 5.26 6.83 1.91
N GLY A 235 5.36 5.57 1.52
CA GLY A 235 6.49 5.03 0.75
C GLY A 235 6.90 3.64 1.21
N SER A 236 7.96 3.11 0.62
CA SER A 236 8.50 1.80 0.94
C SER A 236 10.01 1.84 1.17
N CYS A 237 10.50 0.93 1.99
CA CYS A 237 11.92 0.69 2.16
C CYS A 237 12.23 -0.80 2.23
N GLY A 238 12.92 -1.31 1.21
CA GLY A 238 13.17 -2.73 1.05
C GLY A 238 11.84 -3.49 0.92
N ARG A 239 11.62 -4.48 1.79
CA ARG A 239 10.41 -5.32 1.80
C ARG A 239 9.30 -4.79 2.72
N LEU A 240 9.50 -3.61 3.30
CA LEU A 240 8.50 -2.93 4.13
C LEU A 240 7.86 -1.77 3.36
N MET A 241 6.57 -1.59 3.58
CA MET A 241 5.82 -0.40 3.16
C MET A 241 5.29 0.34 4.39
N VAL A 242 5.06 1.65 4.24
CA VAL A 242 4.58 2.54 5.29
C VAL A 242 3.35 3.30 4.80
N TRP A 243 2.30 3.31 5.61
CA TRP A 243 1.09 4.09 5.37
C TRP A 243 0.54 4.68 6.67
N ALA A 244 -0.42 5.60 6.57
CA ALA A 244 -1.04 6.24 7.73
C ALA A 244 -1.65 5.22 8.70
N GLY A 245 -1.64 5.54 9.99
CA GLY A 245 -2.22 4.70 11.04
C GLY A 245 -3.74 4.83 11.13
N SER A 246 -4.38 3.78 11.65
CA SER A 246 -5.80 3.74 11.99
C SER A 246 -6.04 2.83 13.19
N GLY A 247 -7.10 3.08 13.95
CA GLY A 247 -7.62 2.13 14.92
C GLY A 247 -8.36 0.96 14.27
N PRO A 248 -8.38 -0.23 14.88
CA PRO A 248 -9.13 -1.36 14.36
C PRO A 248 -10.64 -1.15 14.53
N LEU A 249 -11.41 -1.59 13.54
CA LEU A 249 -12.86 -1.42 13.51
C LEU A 249 -13.56 -2.05 14.74
N LYS A 250 -13.03 -3.17 15.27
CA LYS A 250 -13.53 -3.87 16.47
C LYS A 250 -13.73 -3.00 17.71
N LYS A 251 -13.04 -1.86 17.81
CA LYS A 251 -13.23 -0.91 18.92
C LYS A 251 -14.67 -0.35 18.95
N LEU A 252 -15.36 -0.38 17.82
CA LEU A 252 -16.73 0.09 17.70
C LEU A 252 -17.77 -0.87 18.29
N TYR A 253 -17.45 -2.15 18.52
CA TYR A 253 -18.42 -3.10 19.08
C TYR A 253 -18.95 -2.69 20.45
N SER A 254 -18.11 -2.05 21.27
CA SER A 254 -18.51 -1.51 22.57
C SER A 254 -18.98 -0.05 22.51
N SER A 255 -19.12 0.52 21.31
CA SER A 255 -19.48 1.93 21.12
C SER A 255 -21.00 2.13 21.03
N PRO A 256 -21.51 3.37 21.28
CA PRO A 256 -22.93 3.67 21.17
C PRO A 256 -23.52 3.34 19.80
N LEU A 257 -24.81 3.00 19.75
CA LEU A 257 -25.51 2.61 18.51
C LEU A 257 -25.32 3.63 17.39
N ALA A 258 -25.34 4.93 17.70
CA ALA A 258 -25.15 5.98 16.70
C ALA A 258 -23.79 5.87 15.99
N GLN A 259 -22.70 5.56 16.72
CA GLN A 259 -21.37 5.41 16.12
C GLN A 259 -21.26 4.13 15.30
N ARG A 260 -21.88 3.03 15.76
CA ARG A 260 -21.96 1.79 14.99
C ARG A 260 -22.76 1.98 13.70
N ALA A 261 -23.91 2.64 13.78
CA ALA A 261 -24.76 2.91 12.62
C ALA A 261 -24.06 3.83 11.60
N ASP A 262 -23.33 4.85 12.07
CA ASP A 262 -22.55 5.73 11.20
C ASP A 262 -21.43 4.97 10.47
N ALA A 263 -20.66 4.15 11.18
CA ALA A 263 -19.62 3.32 10.56
C ALA A 263 -20.19 2.33 9.53
N ALA A 264 -21.33 1.70 9.83
CA ALA A 264 -22.06 0.84 8.89
C ALA A 264 -22.50 1.59 7.63
N TYR A 265 -23.02 2.81 7.78
CA TYR A 265 -23.38 3.68 6.66
C TYR A 265 -22.16 4.03 5.80
N GLN A 266 -21.04 4.38 6.43
CA GLN A 266 -19.79 4.66 5.73
C GLN A 266 -19.30 3.43 4.93
N LEU A 267 -19.37 2.21 5.48
CA LEU A 267 -18.99 0.98 4.77
C LEU A 267 -19.84 0.72 3.50
N LEU A 268 -21.14 1.00 3.57
CA LEU A 268 -22.03 0.93 2.40
C LEU A 268 -21.63 1.96 1.35
N HIS A 269 -21.37 3.20 1.76
CA HIS A 269 -20.94 4.26 0.85
C HIS A 269 -19.58 3.96 0.21
N ILE A 270 -18.63 3.42 0.97
CA ILE A 270 -17.34 2.95 0.45
C ILE A 270 -17.59 1.91 -0.65
N THR A 271 -18.39 0.88 -0.36
CA THR A 271 -18.70 -0.19 -1.32
C THR A 271 -19.32 0.36 -2.60
N GLN A 272 -20.25 1.31 -2.49
CA GLN A 272 -20.85 1.99 -3.64
C GLN A 272 -19.81 2.79 -4.45
N SER A 273 -18.93 3.53 -3.78
CA SER A 273 -17.89 4.35 -4.45
C SER A 273 -16.84 3.51 -5.18
N LEU A 274 -16.51 2.33 -4.64
CA LEU A 274 -15.63 1.37 -5.31
C LEU A 274 -16.28 0.81 -6.57
N ALA A 275 -17.59 0.56 -6.53
CA ALA A 275 -18.33 0.03 -7.67
C ALA A 275 -18.62 1.09 -8.75
N CYS A 276 -18.89 2.33 -8.33
CA CYS A 276 -19.31 3.43 -9.20
C CYS A 276 -18.47 4.68 -8.93
N ASN A 277 -17.57 5.01 -9.85
CA ASN A 277 -16.71 6.19 -9.77
C ASN A 277 -16.47 6.82 -11.14
N SER A 278 -15.97 8.05 -11.11
CA SER A 278 -15.65 8.85 -12.30
C SER A 278 -14.55 8.24 -13.17
N LEU A 279 -13.69 7.39 -12.61
CA LEU A 279 -12.63 6.72 -13.36
C LEU A 279 -13.12 5.47 -14.09
N ARG A 280 -14.39 5.06 -13.96
CA ARG A 280 -14.93 3.86 -14.61
C ARG A 280 -14.10 2.59 -14.32
N PHE A 281 -13.49 2.51 -13.14
CA PHE A 281 -12.88 1.27 -12.62
C PHE A 281 -13.80 0.68 -11.57
N HIS A 282 -14.27 -0.55 -11.75
CA HIS A 282 -15.01 -1.25 -10.70
C HIS A 282 -14.01 -1.95 -9.78
N LEU A 283 -13.88 -1.45 -8.54
CA LEU A 283 -13.07 -2.06 -7.51
C LEU A 283 -13.97 -2.98 -6.67
N TYR A 284 -13.52 -4.20 -6.42
CA TYR A 284 -14.30 -5.19 -5.68
C TYR A 284 -13.46 -5.98 -4.69
N TYR A 285 -14.09 -6.50 -3.66
CA TYR A 285 -13.45 -7.35 -2.66
C TYR A 285 -13.43 -8.79 -3.17
N THR A 286 -12.25 -9.42 -3.26
CA THR A 286 -12.21 -10.89 -3.47
C THR A 286 -12.55 -11.64 -2.20
N THR A 287 -12.25 -11.04 -1.05
CA THR A 287 -12.60 -11.48 0.30
C THR A 287 -12.76 -10.24 1.16
N ALA A 288 -13.75 -10.24 2.06
CA ALA A 288 -13.97 -9.16 3.00
C ALA A 288 -13.86 -9.69 4.43
N SER A 289 -13.15 -8.97 5.27
CA SER A 289 -12.95 -9.30 6.69
C SER A 289 -12.84 -8.02 7.50
N GLU A 290 -13.09 -8.12 8.80
CA GLU A 290 -13.11 -6.96 9.69
C GLU A 290 -11.77 -6.22 9.74
N ASP A 291 -10.65 -6.95 9.69
CA ASP A 291 -9.29 -6.42 9.74
C ASP A 291 -8.89 -5.64 8.47
N MET A 292 -9.68 -5.75 7.40
CA MET A 292 -9.54 -4.95 6.18
C MET A 292 -9.91 -3.48 6.38
N PHE A 293 -10.67 -3.17 7.44
CA PHE A 293 -11.20 -1.84 7.71
C PHE A 293 -10.61 -1.25 9.00
N GLY A 294 -10.52 0.07 9.02
CA GLY A 294 -10.02 0.81 10.16
C GLY A 294 -10.73 2.14 10.32
N ILE A 295 -10.63 2.69 11.51
CA ILE A 295 -11.22 3.97 11.90
C ILE A 295 -10.12 4.94 12.31
N VAL A 296 -10.18 6.17 11.81
CA VAL A 296 -9.29 7.26 12.24
C VAL A 296 -9.95 8.06 13.37
N GLU A 297 -9.19 8.95 14.01
CA GLU A 297 -9.63 9.68 15.22
C GLU A 297 -10.93 10.49 15.02
N ASP A 298 -11.20 10.96 13.80
CA ASP A 298 -12.40 11.73 13.47
C ASP A 298 -13.64 10.87 13.16
N GLY A 299 -13.56 9.55 13.36
CA GLY A 299 -14.67 8.63 13.16
C GLY A 299 -14.83 8.10 11.73
N ARG A 300 -13.99 8.55 10.79
CA ARG A 300 -14.06 8.07 9.40
C ARG A 300 -13.51 6.65 9.25
N VAL A 301 -14.21 5.86 8.45
CA VAL A 301 -13.83 4.49 8.09
C VAL A 301 -13.02 4.49 6.80
N PHE A 302 -11.94 3.71 6.79
CA PHE A 302 -11.06 3.52 5.64
C PHE A 302 -10.75 2.05 5.43
N ILE A 303 -10.36 1.71 4.21
CA ILE A 303 -9.76 0.42 3.87
C ILE A 303 -8.27 0.48 4.23
N THR A 304 -7.86 -0.39 5.14
CA THR A 304 -6.50 -0.51 5.68
C THR A 304 -5.68 -1.55 4.94
N ASP A 305 -6.33 -2.64 4.49
CA ASP A 305 -5.74 -3.70 3.69
C ASP A 305 -6.38 -3.71 2.29
N ALA A 306 -5.56 -3.53 1.25
CA ALA A 306 -6.00 -3.55 -0.15
C ALA A 306 -5.45 -4.77 -0.92
N SER A 307 -4.87 -5.74 -0.23
CA SER A 307 -4.23 -6.91 -0.82
C SER A 307 -5.20 -7.83 -1.57
N THR A 308 -6.49 -7.76 -1.25
CA THR A 308 -7.59 -8.59 -1.79
C THR A 308 -8.53 -7.82 -2.73
N ILE A 309 -8.18 -6.59 -3.13
CA ILE A 309 -9.02 -5.78 -4.03
C ILE A 309 -8.81 -6.14 -5.50
N GLY A 310 -9.84 -6.64 -6.17
CA GLY A 310 -9.86 -6.77 -7.61
C GLY A 310 -10.24 -5.47 -8.31
N ILE A 311 -9.85 -5.34 -9.58
CA ILE A 311 -10.19 -4.19 -10.43
C ILE A 311 -10.70 -4.70 -11.77
N ILE A 312 -11.78 -4.11 -12.26
CA ILE A 312 -12.28 -4.27 -13.62
C ILE A 312 -12.33 -2.90 -14.27
N ASP A 313 -11.80 -2.81 -15.49
CA ASP A 313 -11.94 -1.63 -16.31
C ASP A 313 -13.27 -1.68 -17.07
N LEU A 314 -14.19 -0.78 -16.74
CA LEU A 314 -15.49 -0.73 -17.41
C LEU A 314 -15.43 0.00 -18.75
N GLN A 315 -14.42 0.85 -18.98
CA GLN A 315 -14.33 1.68 -20.19
C GLN A 315 -13.84 0.88 -21.40
N GLU A 316 -12.84 0.01 -21.22
CA GLU A 316 -12.40 -0.92 -22.28
C GLU A 316 -13.41 -2.08 -22.50
N GLY A 317 -14.46 -2.17 -21.68
CA GLY A 317 -15.59 -3.10 -21.86
C GLY A 317 -16.82 -2.50 -22.56
N GLU A 318 -16.80 -1.22 -22.95
CA GLU A 318 -17.99 -0.49 -23.45
C GLU A 318 -18.47 -0.88 -24.86
N GLU A 319 -17.68 -1.60 -25.67
CA GLU A 319 -18.11 -2.01 -27.03
C GLU A 319 -19.28 -3.03 -27.07
N LEU A 320 -19.64 -3.66 -25.94
CA LEU A 320 -20.72 -4.66 -25.88
C LEU A 320 -21.98 -4.20 -25.14
N PHE A 321 -21.99 -3.01 -24.54
CA PHE A 321 -23.13 -2.53 -23.75
C PHE A 321 -24.33 -2.08 -24.61
N PHE A 322 -24.12 -1.71 -25.89
CA PHE A 322 -25.18 -1.18 -26.76
C PHE A 322 -26.30 -2.19 -27.07
N TYR A 323 -25.99 -3.49 -27.08
CA TYR A 323 -26.98 -4.54 -27.37
C TYR A 323 -27.86 -4.91 -26.16
N SER A 324 -27.41 -4.64 -24.93
CA SER A 324 -28.16 -4.96 -23.71
C SER A 324 -29.30 -3.98 -23.43
N TRP A 325 -29.12 -2.69 -23.77
CA TRP A 325 -30.16 -1.67 -23.58
C TRP A 325 -31.41 -1.90 -24.44
N ILE A 326 -31.25 -2.47 -25.65
CA ILE A 326 -32.37 -2.83 -26.52
C ILE A 326 -33.21 -3.96 -25.90
N LEU A 327 -32.58 -4.91 -25.21
CA LEU A 327 -33.30 -6.01 -24.54
C LEU A 327 -34.04 -5.54 -23.27
N ILE A 328 -33.45 -4.61 -22.51
CA ILE A 328 -34.06 -4.08 -21.27
C ILE A 328 -35.27 -3.19 -21.59
N ALA A 329 -35.24 -2.43 -22.69
CA ALA A 329 -36.38 -1.63 -23.12
C ALA A 329 -37.61 -2.50 -23.46
N ILE A 330 -37.41 -3.70 -24.03
CA ILE A 330 -38.48 -4.64 -24.36
C ILE A 330 -39.09 -5.29 -23.11
N LEU A 331 -38.30 -5.45 -22.02
CA LEU A 331 -38.77 -6.07 -20.77
C LEU A 331 -39.52 -5.08 -19.84
N LEU A 332 -39.36 -3.78 -20.03
CA LEU A 332 -40.01 -2.74 -19.19
C LEU A 332 -41.44 -2.39 -19.63
N GLU A 333 -41.91 -2.82 -20.80
CA GLU A 333 -43.31 -2.64 -21.23
C GLU A 333 -44.28 -3.68 -20.62
N LEU A 334 -43.79 -4.62 -19.83
CA LEU A 334 -44.61 -5.60 -19.11
C LEU A 334 -44.39 -5.40 -17.61
N ASP A 335 -45.38 -4.88 -16.89
CA ASP A 335 -45.44 -4.67 -15.43
C ASP A 335 -45.29 -5.99 -14.65
N ILE A 336 -44.10 -6.60 -14.69
CA ILE A 336 -43.79 -7.84 -13.98
C ILE A 336 -42.44 -7.67 -13.28
N CYS A 337 -42.50 -7.30 -12.01
CA CYS A 337 -41.35 -7.23 -11.11
C CYS A 337 -41.00 -8.65 -10.64
N TYR A 338 -40.30 -9.43 -11.46
CA TYR A 338 -39.68 -10.68 -11.00
C TYR A 338 -38.28 -10.39 -10.43
N ILE A 339 -38.02 -10.99 -9.26
CA ILE A 339 -36.68 -11.19 -8.72
C ILE A 339 -35.89 -12.04 -9.72
N VAL A 340 -34.93 -11.43 -10.41
CA VAL A 340 -33.98 -12.15 -11.25
C VAL A 340 -32.73 -12.44 -10.42
N THR A 341 -32.62 -13.66 -9.92
CA THR A 341 -31.38 -14.20 -9.38
C THR A 341 -30.44 -14.48 -10.56
N LEU A 342 -29.39 -13.67 -10.72
CA LEU A 342 -28.37 -13.90 -11.74
C LEU A 342 -27.24 -14.79 -11.19
N TYR A 343 -27.11 -15.97 -11.80
CA TYR A 343 -26.00 -16.90 -11.61
C TYR A 343 -24.72 -16.32 -12.25
N PHE A 344 -23.66 -16.11 -11.47
CA PHE A 344 -22.32 -15.87 -12.00
C PHE A 344 -21.65 -17.23 -12.32
N GLN A 345 -21.55 -17.58 -13.60
CA GLN A 345 -20.59 -18.61 -14.03
C GLN A 345 -19.18 -18.01 -13.98
N THR A 346 -18.29 -18.65 -13.20
CA THR A 346 -16.82 -18.51 -13.10
C THR A 346 -16.18 -17.22 -13.66
N TRP A 347 -15.38 -16.52 -12.85
CA TRP A 347 -14.72 -15.25 -13.23
C TRP A 347 -13.83 -15.31 -14.49
N ASP A 348 -13.30 -16.47 -14.87
CA ASP A 348 -12.54 -16.67 -16.12
C ASP A 348 -13.40 -16.39 -17.37
N THR A 349 -14.72 -16.55 -17.29
CA THR A 349 -15.67 -16.27 -18.39
C THR A 349 -16.04 -14.79 -18.54
N LEU A 350 -15.69 -13.92 -17.58
CA LEU A 350 -15.94 -12.47 -17.68
C LEU A 350 -14.84 -11.72 -18.44
N CYS A 351 -13.60 -12.23 -18.46
CA CYS A 351 -12.50 -11.62 -19.20
C CYS A 351 -12.40 -12.12 -20.67
N THR A 352 -13.25 -13.05 -21.12
CA THR A 352 -13.34 -13.44 -22.53
C THR A 352 -14.40 -12.57 -23.23
N SER A 353 -14.04 -12.02 -24.38
CA SER A 353 -14.79 -11.00 -25.14
C SER A 353 -16.19 -11.41 -25.62
N GLU A 354 -16.69 -12.59 -25.29
CA GLU A 354 -17.99 -13.10 -25.77
C GLU A 354 -19.14 -13.03 -24.74
N ILE A 355 -18.87 -12.82 -23.44
CA ILE A 355 -19.93 -12.94 -22.39
C ILE A 355 -20.25 -11.61 -21.70
N VAL A 356 -19.55 -10.52 -22.03
CA VAL A 356 -19.81 -9.17 -21.45
C VAL A 356 -21.19 -8.62 -21.87
N GLY A 357 -21.90 -9.24 -22.81
CA GLY A 357 -23.16 -8.74 -23.36
C GLY A 357 -24.47 -9.14 -22.66
N LYS A 358 -24.48 -9.97 -21.60
CA LYS A 358 -25.78 -10.52 -21.12
C LYS A 358 -26.18 -10.36 -19.66
N ASN A 359 -25.31 -10.06 -18.69
CA ASN A 359 -25.74 -10.01 -17.28
C ASN A 359 -24.99 -8.97 -16.44
N VAL A 360 -25.55 -7.76 -16.29
CA VAL A 360 -25.22 -6.87 -15.16
C VAL A 360 -26.47 -6.08 -14.74
N ALA A 361 -27.03 -6.40 -13.58
CA ALA A 361 -28.18 -5.71 -12.97
C ALA A 361 -27.73 -4.58 -12.02
N LYS A 362 -28.62 -3.59 -11.84
CA LYS A 362 -28.46 -2.33 -11.07
C LYS A 362 -28.35 -2.50 -9.55
N CYS A 363 -27.83 -1.43 -8.93
CA CYS A 363 -27.70 -1.15 -7.49
C CYS A 363 -28.95 -1.43 -6.63
N LEU A 364 -28.68 -1.83 -5.39
CA LEU A 364 -29.62 -2.11 -4.31
C LEU A 364 -30.28 -0.81 -3.77
N ILE A 365 -31.62 -0.79 -3.69
CA ILE A 365 -32.39 0.06 -2.77
C ILE A 365 -32.88 -0.89 -1.66
N LEU A 366 -32.45 -0.69 -0.42
CA LEU A 366 -33.03 -1.38 0.74
C LEU A 366 -34.22 -0.57 1.27
N PRO A 367 -35.42 -1.17 1.41
CA PRO A 367 -36.47 -0.59 2.23
C PRO A 367 -36.16 -0.79 3.72
N VAL A 368 -36.47 0.24 4.49
CA VAL A 368 -36.51 0.23 5.96
C VAL A 368 -37.55 -0.81 6.45
N PHE A 369 -37.23 -1.52 7.53
CA PHE A 369 -37.97 -2.57 8.25
C PHE A 369 -39.52 -2.45 8.30
N PRO A 370 -40.24 -3.59 8.49
CA PRO A 370 -40.88 -3.83 9.82
C PRO A 370 -40.87 -5.33 10.26
N PRO A 371 -41.55 -5.72 11.36
CA PRO A 371 -40.96 -6.00 12.67
C PRO A 371 -40.71 -7.49 12.99
N VAL A 372 -39.90 -7.67 14.04
CA VAL A 372 -39.62 -8.86 14.87
C VAL A 372 -40.64 -10.01 14.75
N GLY A 373 -40.20 -11.15 14.20
CA GLY A 373 -40.90 -12.42 14.40
C GLY A 373 -40.85 -13.39 13.24
N LEU A 374 -39.68 -13.96 12.91
CA LEU A 374 -39.56 -15.27 12.25
C LEU A 374 -38.08 -15.68 12.20
N MET A 375 -37.55 -16.02 13.37
CA MET A 375 -36.21 -16.60 13.52
C MET A 375 -36.34 -18.09 13.81
N HIS A 376 -37.00 -18.85 12.93
CA HIS A 376 -36.94 -20.30 12.97
C HIS A 376 -37.16 -20.89 11.58
N GLN A 377 -36.31 -21.86 11.23
CA GLN A 377 -36.24 -22.65 9.99
C GLN A 377 -35.40 -22.08 8.85
N LEU A 378 -34.08 -22.26 8.96
CA LEU A 378 -33.24 -22.56 7.80
C LEU A 378 -32.17 -23.58 8.23
N HIS A 379 -32.56 -24.87 8.26
CA HIS A 379 -31.64 -26.00 8.19
C HIS A 379 -31.96 -26.77 6.91
N THR A 380 -30.90 -27.26 6.26
CA THR A 380 -30.90 -28.14 5.07
C THR A 380 -31.16 -27.46 3.72
N THR A 381 -30.08 -27.09 3.02
CA THR A 381 -29.72 -27.63 1.69
C THR A 381 -28.37 -27.02 1.28
N GLY A 382 -27.41 -27.88 0.92
CA GLY A 382 -26.05 -27.47 0.59
C GLY A 382 -25.97 -26.83 -0.79
N TRP A 383 -25.24 -25.72 -0.88
CA TRP A 383 -24.86 -25.08 -2.15
C TRP A 383 -23.43 -24.51 -2.04
N HIS A 384 -22.58 -24.89 -3.00
CA HIS A 384 -21.18 -24.50 -3.12
C HIS A 384 -21.01 -23.37 -4.14
N CYS A 385 -20.20 -22.37 -3.75
CA CYS A 385 -19.43 -21.40 -4.54
C CYS A 385 -20.15 -20.26 -5.30
N SER A 386 -19.78 -19.02 -4.87
CA SER A 386 -19.75 -17.72 -5.58
C SER A 386 -20.87 -16.66 -5.37
N GLU A 387 -21.68 -16.78 -4.31
CA GLU A 387 -22.61 -15.71 -3.85
C GLU A 387 -22.03 -14.76 -2.78
N LEU A 388 -20.73 -14.84 -2.47
CA LEU A 388 -20.20 -14.41 -1.17
C LEU A 388 -19.94 -12.89 -1.03
N THR A 389 -19.57 -12.12 -2.05
CA THR A 389 -18.90 -10.82 -1.80
C THR A 389 -19.79 -9.69 -1.26
N HIS A 390 -20.92 -9.38 -1.90
CA HIS A 390 -21.88 -8.39 -1.37
C HIS A 390 -22.64 -8.93 -0.15
N ARG A 391 -22.90 -10.24 -0.13
CA ARG A 391 -23.62 -10.93 0.93
C ARG A 391 -22.79 -10.95 2.22
N ASP A 392 -21.48 -11.14 2.14
CA ASP A 392 -20.56 -11.14 3.29
C ASP A 392 -20.42 -9.75 3.90
N ILE A 393 -20.35 -8.69 3.08
CA ILE A 393 -20.31 -7.32 3.60
C ILE A 393 -21.65 -6.95 4.22
N VAL A 394 -22.76 -7.31 3.59
CA VAL A 394 -24.10 -7.05 4.15
C VAL A 394 -24.31 -7.86 5.43
N TYR A 395 -23.93 -9.14 5.49
CA TYR A 395 -23.97 -9.93 6.73
C TYR A 395 -23.03 -9.39 7.79
N PHE A 396 -21.83 -8.94 7.42
CA PHE A 396 -20.91 -8.28 8.32
C PHE A 396 -21.54 -7.02 8.90
N ILE A 397 -22.12 -6.15 8.05
CA ILE A 397 -22.79 -4.92 8.48
C ILE A 397 -24.00 -5.22 9.37
N ILE A 398 -24.81 -6.21 9.04
CA ILE A 398 -25.95 -6.64 9.86
C ILE A 398 -25.47 -7.15 11.23
N THR A 399 -24.42 -7.98 11.25
CA THR A 399 -23.81 -8.49 12.49
C THR A 399 -23.14 -7.38 13.30
N PHE A 400 -22.64 -6.34 12.63
CA PHE A 400 -21.98 -5.21 13.26
C PHE A 400 -22.98 -4.25 13.94
N ILE A 401 -24.18 -4.10 13.37
CA ILE A 401 -25.25 -3.24 13.91
C ILE A 401 -25.93 -3.86 15.13
N HIS A 402 -26.13 -5.18 15.13
CA HIS A 402 -26.66 -5.93 16.27
C HIS A 402 -25.59 -6.04 17.35
#